data_AF-A0A087TSQ5-F1
#
_entry.id   AF-A0A087TSQ5-F1
#
_cell.length_a   1.000
_cell.length_b   1.000
_cell.length_c   1.000
_cell.angle_alpha   90.00
_cell.angle_beta   90.00
_cell.angle_gamma   90.00
#
_symmetry.space_group_name_H-M   'P 1'
#
loop_
_entity.id
_entity.type
_entity.pdbx_description
1 polymer ?
#
loop_
_entity_poly.entity_id
_entity_poly.type
_entity_poly.pdbx_seq_one_letter_code
_entity_poly.pdbx_strand_id
1 'polypeptide(L)'
;MPAAPATNRKADSGGTALPDYPEVTSHDVTISEDTDNVGFQYPKRSAKIPPIMVQDPAVTRKKLSELLENANMDCKAKMKSDKLVKAVIRGIPTYYDPVEISESLTDLGFAFNRVTQLTRRHGPDIQRMPLFLITLSRTDKSRTIFKLQYLGRLRIRVERYKNRRGPTQCFRCQFFHHAQAQCRVPPRCVKYGQGHKSRACTKPPTEPAICANCGQNHTASFRGCPYFPKSKSSADNRLYSERVITKSAQPSAGLRSPEISELTEKINEAKTLLTTLTAPISILKDTATQITSASAAKPVMPSTLNHE
;
A
#
# COMPACT_ATOMS: atom_id res chain seq x y z
N MET A 1 -28.87 60.99 -24.09
CA MET A 1 -30.03 60.14 -23.77
C MET A 1 -29.55 58.96 -22.93
N PRO A 2 -30.22 58.66 -21.81
CA PRO A 2 -29.65 57.86 -20.72
C PRO A 2 -29.98 56.37 -20.78
N ALA A 3 -29.21 55.62 -19.99
CA ALA A 3 -29.32 54.18 -19.74
C ALA A 3 -30.58 53.77 -18.95
N ALA A 4 -31.05 52.54 -19.17
CA ALA A 4 -31.96 51.79 -18.29
C ALA A 4 -31.85 50.26 -18.61
N PRO A 5 -32.34 49.33 -17.78
CA PRO A 5 -31.53 48.69 -16.74
C PRO A 5 -31.59 47.15 -16.70
N ALA A 6 -30.74 46.59 -15.83
CA ALA A 6 -30.64 45.18 -15.47
C ALA A 6 -31.96 44.58 -14.96
N THR A 7 -32.28 43.37 -15.43
CA THR A 7 -33.39 42.57 -14.92
C THR A 7 -32.90 41.63 -13.81
N ASN A 8 -33.28 41.97 -12.58
CA ASN A 8 -33.27 41.09 -11.42
C ASN A 8 -34.35 40.00 -11.60
N ARG A 9 -33.98 38.71 -11.50
CA ARG A 9 -34.94 37.63 -11.24
C ARG A 9 -34.75 37.14 -9.81
N LYS A 10 -35.74 37.48 -8.98
CA LYS A 10 -36.06 36.86 -7.69
C LYS A 10 -36.15 35.33 -7.88
N ALA A 11 -35.58 34.59 -6.95
CA ALA A 11 -35.91 33.19 -6.72
C ALA A 11 -36.50 33.08 -5.31
N ASP A 12 -37.63 32.37 -5.26
CA ASP A 12 -38.57 32.27 -4.18
C ASP A 12 -38.01 31.72 -2.86
N SER A 13 -38.43 32.36 -1.77
CA SER A 13 -38.40 31.86 -0.41
C SER A 13 -39.61 30.94 -0.18
N GLY A 14 -39.40 29.63 -0.25
CA GLY A 14 -40.33 28.62 0.27
C GLY A 14 -39.88 28.19 1.66
N GLY A 15 -40.57 28.70 2.69
CA GLY A 15 -40.32 28.36 4.09
C GLY A 15 -40.68 26.91 4.42
N THR A 16 -39.81 26.27 5.20
CA THR A 16 -40.19 25.14 6.05
C THR A 16 -39.63 25.43 7.45
N ALA A 17 -40.54 25.40 8.42
CA ALA A 17 -40.33 25.81 9.80
C ALA A 17 -39.24 24.97 10.49
N LEU A 18 -38.33 25.66 11.18
CA LEU A 18 -37.47 25.06 12.20
C LEU A 18 -38.33 24.62 13.40
N PRO A 19 -38.05 23.47 14.04
CA PRO A 19 -38.54 23.24 15.38
C PRO A 19 -37.73 24.08 16.38
N ASP A 20 -38.47 24.79 17.25
CA ASP A 20 -37.98 25.57 18.38
C ASP A 20 -37.07 24.73 19.29
N TYR A 21 -35.87 25.23 19.55
CA TYR A 21 -35.02 24.76 20.65
C TYR A 21 -34.99 25.84 21.74
N PRO A 22 -35.09 25.47 23.02
CA PRO A 22 -35.22 26.44 24.11
C PRO A 22 -33.95 27.27 24.27
N GLU A 23 -34.17 28.57 24.40
CA GLU A 23 -33.22 29.60 24.79
C GLU A 23 -32.76 29.33 26.23
N VAL A 24 -31.51 28.88 26.42
CA VAL A 24 -30.92 28.73 27.76
C VAL A 24 -29.98 29.89 28.00
N THR A 25 -30.42 30.72 28.94
CA THR A 25 -29.75 31.87 29.54
C THR A 25 -28.40 31.51 30.16
N SER A 26 -27.53 32.51 30.17
CA SER A 26 -26.23 32.52 30.84
C SER A 26 -26.32 32.08 32.30
N HIS A 27 -25.78 30.90 32.59
CA HIS A 27 -25.42 30.52 33.95
C HIS A 27 -23.94 30.19 33.98
N ASP A 28 -23.25 30.89 34.89
CA ASP A 28 -21.86 30.68 35.26
C ASP A 28 -21.63 29.20 35.59
N VAL A 29 -20.89 28.50 34.71
CA VAL A 29 -20.39 27.16 35.02
C VAL A 29 -18.96 27.33 35.50
N THR A 30 -18.84 27.33 36.83
CA THR A 30 -17.59 27.04 37.53
C THR A 30 -16.98 25.77 36.96
N ILE A 31 -15.75 25.89 36.45
CA ILE A 31 -14.95 24.77 35.98
C ILE A 31 -14.55 23.96 37.21
N SER A 32 -15.35 22.94 37.55
CA SER A 32 -14.86 21.79 38.29
C SER A 32 -14.01 20.97 37.33
N GLU A 33 -12.71 20.92 37.60
CA GLU A 33 -11.78 19.93 37.09
C GLU A 33 -12.39 18.52 37.24
N ASP A 34 -12.12 17.65 36.26
CA ASP A 34 -12.40 16.20 36.22
C ASP A 34 -13.35 15.78 35.09
N THR A 35 -12.82 15.73 33.86
CA THR A 35 -13.17 14.67 32.89
C THR A 35 -11.97 14.41 31.96
N ASP A 36 -11.25 13.34 32.28
CA ASP A 36 -10.52 12.42 31.41
C ASP A 36 -10.12 12.91 30.01
N ASN A 37 -9.05 13.71 30.02
CA ASN A 37 -8.22 13.98 28.87
C ASN A 37 -7.49 12.68 28.46
N VAL A 38 -8.17 11.77 27.75
CA VAL A 38 -7.52 10.60 27.12
C VAL A 38 -6.73 11.09 25.91
N GLY A 39 -5.64 11.78 26.19
CA GLY A 39 -4.58 12.05 25.25
C GLY A 39 -4.06 10.70 24.76
N PHE A 40 -4.29 10.39 23.48
CA PHE A 40 -3.54 9.33 22.80
C PHE A 40 -2.09 9.79 22.67
N GLN A 41 -1.35 9.67 23.77
CA GLN A 41 0.09 9.78 23.81
C GLN A 41 0.62 8.61 23.00
N TYR A 42 1.34 8.88 21.91
CA TYR A 42 2.16 7.84 21.29
C TYR A 42 3.04 7.26 22.40
N PRO A 43 3.03 5.94 22.65
CA PRO A 43 3.91 5.37 23.66
C PRO A 43 5.32 5.80 23.30
N LYS A 44 5.97 6.51 24.23
CA LYS A 44 7.42 6.73 24.16
C LYS A 44 8.01 5.34 23.95
N ARG A 45 8.82 5.19 22.91
CA ARG A 45 9.32 3.89 22.42
C ARG A 45 10.31 3.29 23.44
N SER A 46 9.83 2.87 24.60
CA SER A 46 10.59 2.21 25.64
C SER A 46 10.34 0.71 25.57
N ALA A 47 11.22 0.05 24.82
CA ALA A 47 11.66 -1.34 24.93
C ALA A 47 12.06 -1.79 23.52
N LYS A 48 13.30 -2.29 23.38
CA LYS A 48 13.75 -2.98 22.17
C LYS A 48 12.87 -4.23 22.01
N ILE A 49 11.83 -4.14 21.20
CA ILE A 49 11.11 -5.33 20.73
C ILE A 49 12.13 -6.15 19.92
N PRO A 50 12.41 -7.41 20.27
CA PRO A 50 13.34 -8.25 19.52
C PRO A 50 12.81 -8.43 18.09
N PRO A 51 13.70 -8.52 17.08
CA PRO A 51 13.29 -8.76 15.72
C PRO A 51 12.55 -10.11 15.65
N ILE A 52 11.28 -10.06 15.24
CA ILE A 52 10.51 -11.27 14.96
C ILE A 52 11.17 -11.95 13.76
N MET A 53 11.70 -13.14 13.96
CA MET A 53 12.27 -13.96 12.90
C MET A 53 11.13 -14.41 11.98
N VAL A 54 11.09 -13.88 10.77
CA VAL A 54 10.05 -14.15 9.76
C VAL A 54 10.53 -15.31 8.89
N GLN A 55 9.94 -16.49 9.06
CA GLN A 55 10.28 -17.70 8.27
C GLN A 55 10.03 -17.49 6.77
N ASP A 56 8.92 -16.85 6.39
CA ASP A 56 8.59 -16.51 5.00
C ASP A 56 7.95 -15.11 4.86
N PRO A 57 8.60 -14.14 4.17
CA PRO A 57 8.11 -12.75 4.14
C PRO A 57 6.73 -12.54 3.52
N ALA A 58 6.25 -13.48 2.69
CA ALA A 58 4.94 -13.42 2.07
C ALA A 58 3.85 -14.01 2.98
N VAL A 59 4.10 -15.20 3.54
CA VAL A 59 3.18 -15.91 4.44
C VAL A 59 3.00 -15.15 5.74
N THR A 60 4.10 -14.67 6.34
CA THR A 60 4.04 -13.90 7.59
C THR A 60 3.41 -12.54 7.40
N ARG A 61 3.49 -11.91 6.21
CA ARG A 61 2.75 -10.67 5.93
C ARG A 61 1.25 -10.91 5.83
N LYS A 62 0.81 -12.02 5.23
CA LYS A 62 -0.61 -12.39 5.16
C LYS A 62 -1.16 -12.71 6.55
N LYS A 63 -0.44 -13.52 7.33
CA LYS A 63 -0.82 -13.87 8.71
C LYS A 63 -0.82 -12.64 9.61
N LEU A 64 0.13 -11.72 9.44
CA LEU A 64 0.13 -10.44 10.15
C LEU A 64 -1.05 -9.55 9.72
N SER A 65 -1.40 -9.47 8.43
CA SER A 65 -2.58 -8.70 8.01
C SER A 65 -3.88 -9.26 8.58
N GLU A 66 -4.00 -10.58 8.67
CA GLU A 66 -5.14 -11.27 9.26
C GLU A 66 -5.23 -11.06 10.77
N LEU A 67 -4.10 -11.16 11.48
CA LEU A 67 -4.03 -10.83 12.91
C LEU A 67 -4.34 -9.35 13.19
N LEU A 68 -3.90 -8.43 12.34
CA LEU A 68 -4.23 -7.00 12.46
C LEU A 68 -5.70 -6.71 12.12
N GLU A 69 -6.32 -7.52 11.26
CA GLU A 69 -7.75 -7.46 10.97
C GLU A 69 -8.58 -7.93 12.16
N ASN A 70 -8.16 -9.03 12.79
CA ASN A 70 -8.80 -9.59 13.99
C ASN A 70 -8.57 -8.69 15.23
N ALA A 71 -7.43 -8.01 15.31
CA ALA A 71 -7.12 -7.02 16.34
C ALA A 71 -7.83 -5.66 16.13
N ASN A 72 -8.73 -5.57 15.15
CA ASN A 72 -9.55 -4.39 14.86
C ASN A 72 -8.73 -3.10 14.71
N MET A 73 -7.51 -3.21 14.14
CA MET A 73 -6.60 -2.07 14.03
C MET A 73 -7.16 -0.99 13.11
N ASP A 74 -6.97 0.25 13.54
CA ASP A 74 -7.53 1.47 12.97
C ASP A 74 -7.13 1.76 11.51
N CYS A 75 -6.03 1.18 11.02
CA CYS A 75 -5.45 1.45 9.71
C CYS A 75 -4.81 0.20 9.08
N LYS A 76 -5.18 -0.15 7.84
CA LYS A 76 -4.54 -1.24 7.06
C LYS A 76 -3.33 -0.75 6.26
N ALA A 77 -2.31 -1.60 6.09
CA ALA A 77 -1.18 -1.34 5.18
C ALA A 77 -1.44 -1.99 3.80
N LYS A 78 -1.12 -1.32 2.68
CA LYS A 78 -1.23 -1.94 1.33
C LYS A 78 -0.13 -2.98 1.10
N MET A 79 -0.50 -4.13 0.55
CA MET A 79 0.48 -5.11 0.09
C MET A 79 1.31 -4.57 -1.08
N LYS A 80 2.49 -5.15 -1.32
CA LYS A 80 3.35 -4.75 -2.44
C LYS A 80 2.75 -5.14 -3.80
N SER A 81 1.98 -6.21 -3.86
CA SER A 81 1.21 -6.67 -5.03
C SER A 81 0.21 -5.60 -5.49
N ASP A 82 -0.46 -4.95 -4.55
CA ASP A 82 -1.55 -4.01 -4.82
C ASP A 82 -1.03 -2.62 -5.24
N LYS A 83 0.29 -2.42 -5.21
CA LYS A 83 0.92 -1.16 -5.63
C LYS A 83 1.03 -1.10 -7.14
N LEU A 84 0.13 -0.32 -7.72
CA LEU A 84 0.14 0.08 -9.12
C LEU A 84 1.48 0.73 -9.52
N VAL A 85 1.90 0.49 -10.76
CA VAL A 85 3.08 1.12 -11.36
C VAL A 85 2.64 2.47 -11.91
N LYS A 86 3.33 3.56 -11.51
CA LYS A 86 3.02 4.91 -11.99
C LYS A 86 4.17 5.46 -12.81
N ALA A 87 3.85 5.92 -14.01
CA ALA A 87 4.81 6.47 -14.96
C ALA A 87 4.31 7.81 -15.51
N VAL A 88 5.22 8.70 -15.89
CA VAL A 88 4.92 9.96 -16.58
C VAL A 88 5.51 9.90 -17.97
N ILE A 89 4.69 10.12 -18.99
CA ILE A 89 5.14 10.30 -20.36
C ILE A 89 5.37 11.78 -20.64
N ARG A 90 6.52 12.07 -21.23
CA ARG A 90 6.92 13.37 -21.78
C ARG A 90 7.09 13.26 -23.29
N GLY A 91 7.02 14.40 -23.97
CA GLY A 91 7.21 14.48 -25.42
C GLY A 91 5.92 14.32 -26.24
N ILE A 92 4.77 14.28 -25.56
CA ILE A 92 3.45 14.32 -26.21
C ILE A 92 2.91 15.76 -26.13
N PRO A 93 2.42 16.34 -27.25
CA PRO A 93 1.82 17.68 -27.26
C PRO A 93 0.61 17.83 -26.33
N THR A 94 0.29 19.07 -25.96
CA THR A 94 -0.79 19.36 -25.00
C THR A 94 -2.20 19.16 -25.56
N TYR A 95 -2.36 19.23 -26.88
CA TYR A 95 -3.65 19.03 -27.56
C TYR A 95 -4.01 17.56 -27.76
N TYR A 96 -3.08 16.64 -27.49
CA TYR A 96 -3.29 15.21 -27.65
C TYR A 96 -4.30 14.67 -26.64
N ASP A 97 -5.25 13.86 -27.09
CA ASP A 97 -6.27 13.27 -26.22
C ASP A 97 -5.67 12.12 -25.38
N PRO A 98 -5.86 12.12 -24.05
CA PRO A 98 -5.58 10.95 -23.22
C PRO A 98 -6.14 9.62 -23.73
N VAL A 99 -7.27 9.62 -24.46
CA VAL A 99 -7.91 8.41 -25.01
C VAL A 99 -7.05 7.78 -26.10
N GLU A 100 -6.54 8.54 -27.07
CA GLU A 100 -5.66 8.03 -28.13
C GLU A 100 -4.36 7.42 -27.57
N ILE A 101 -3.82 8.03 -26.51
CA ILE A 101 -2.65 7.50 -25.79
C ILE A 101 -3.00 6.15 -25.15
N SER A 102 -4.22 6.04 -24.62
CA SER A 102 -4.72 4.85 -23.96
C SER A 102 -4.89 3.68 -24.95
N GLU A 103 -5.39 3.95 -26.16
CA GLU A 103 -5.51 2.97 -27.24
C GLU A 103 -4.12 2.52 -27.71
N SER A 104 -3.23 3.46 -28.00
CA SER A 104 -1.85 3.15 -28.42
C SER A 104 -1.09 2.28 -27.41
N LEU A 105 -1.34 2.48 -26.11
CA LEU A 105 -0.75 1.65 -25.06
C LEU A 105 -1.41 0.27 -24.94
N THR A 106 -2.70 0.18 -25.25
CA THR A 106 -3.46 -1.08 -25.32
C THR A 106 -2.95 -1.94 -26.46
N ASP A 107 -2.70 -1.35 -27.64
CA ASP A 107 -2.15 -2.03 -28.82
C ASP A 107 -0.76 -2.61 -28.55
N LEU A 108 0.05 -1.93 -27.74
CA LEU A 108 1.34 -2.42 -27.26
C LEU A 108 1.23 -3.52 -26.19
N GLY A 109 0.02 -3.87 -25.77
CA GLY A 109 -0.28 -4.94 -24.81
C GLY A 109 -0.05 -4.58 -23.35
N PHE A 110 -0.11 -3.29 -22.99
CA PHE A 110 -0.01 -2.86 -21.59
C PHE A 110 -1.37 -2.85 -20.89
N ALA A 111 -1.47 -3.56 -19.77
CA ALA A 111 -2.62 -3.44 -18.87
C ALA A 111 -2.49 -2.18 -17.99
N PHE A 112 -3.22 -1.12 -18.33
CA PHE A 112 -3.29 0.11 -17.53
C PHE A 112 -4.67 0.36 -16.92
N ASN A 113 -4.70 1.15 -15.85
CA ASN A 113 -5.92 1.54 -15.14
C ASN A 113 -6.43 2.90 -15.59
N ARG A 114 -5.52 3.86 -15.78
CA ARG A 114 -5.87 5.24 -16.15
C ARG A 114 -4.71 6.01 -16.76
N VAL A 115 -5.01 6.78 -17.80
CA VAL A 115 -4.17 7.86 -18.34
C VAL A 115 -4.77 9.20 -17.94
N THR A 116 -3.96 10.16 -17.50
CA THR A 116 -4.42 11.48 -17.10
C THR A 116 -3.40 12.53 -17.50
N GLN A 117 -3.81 13.51 -18.29
CA GLN A 117 -2.97 14.67 -18.56
C GLN A 117 -2.84 15.52 -17.29
N LEU A 118 -1.61 15.84 -16.92
CA LEU A 118 -1.34 16.68 -15.76
C LEU A 118 -1.69 18.13 -16.08
N THR A 119 -2.24 18.82 -15.09
CA THR A 119 -2.57 20.24 -15.18
C THR A 119 -1.84 21.02 -14.12
N ARG A 120 -1.56 22.28 -14.43
CA ARG A 120 -1.04 23.28 -13.49
C ARG A 120 -2.09 24.35 -13.34
N ARG A 121 -2.43 24.67 -12.08
CA ARG A 121 -3.28 25.81 -11.78
C ARG A 121 -2.44 27.09 -11.79
N HIS A 122 -2.92 28.12 -12.48
CA HIS A 122 -2.33 29.45 -12.51
C HIS A 122 -3.44 30.45 -12.15
N GLY A 123 -3.59 30.73 -10.85
CA GLY A 123 -4.71 31.54 -10.34
C GLY A 123 -6.07 30.85 -10.58
N PRO A 124 -7.05 31.54 -11.21
CA PRO A 124 -8.33 30.92 -11.59
C PRO A 124 -8.17 29.91 -12.73
N ASP A 125 -7.16 30.07 -13.58
CA ASP A 125 -7.00 29.30 -14.80
C ASP A 125 -6.31 27.95 -14.58
N ILE A 126 -6.65 26.98 -15.44
CA ILE A 126 -6.06 25.64 -15.45
C ILE A 126 -5.33 25.44 -16.78
N GLN A 127 -4.00 25.34 -16.71
CA GLN A 127 -3.15 25.08 -17.86
C GLN A 127 -2.86 23.59 -18.01
N ARG A 128 -3.12 23.03 -19.19
CA ARG A 128 -2.74 21.64 -19.54
C ARG A 128 -1.23 21.55 -19.77
N MET A 129 -0.59 20.54 -19.17
CA MET A 129 0.84 20.31 -19.34
C MET A 129 1.10 19.21 -20.38
N PRO A 130 2.26 19.24 -21.07
CA PRO A 130 2.70 18.15 -21.96
C PRO A 130 3.26 16.96 -21.15
N LEU A 131 2.53 16.57 -20.09
CA LEU A 131 2.90 15.51 -19.16
C LEU A 131 1.67 14.62 -18.94
N PHE A 132 1.80 13.34 -19.24
CA PHE A 132 0.71 12.38 -19.08
C PHE A 132 1.08 11.37 -17.99
N LEU A 133 0.28 11.32 -16.93
CA LEU A 133 0.42 10.34 -15.85
C LEU A 133 -0.34 9.06 -16.21
N ILE A 134 0.38 7.95 -16.22
CA ILE A 134 -0.18 6.62 -16.46
C ILE A 134 -0.09 5.82 -15.18
N THR A 135 -1.20 5.17 -14.85
CA THR A 135 -1.28 4.20 -13.75
C THR A 135 -1.51 2.82 -14.34
N LEU A 136 -0.59 1.89 -14.09
CA LEU A 136 -0.64 0.52 -14.59
C LEU A 136 -0.79 -0.51 -13.48
N SER A 137 -1.39 -1.64 -13.82
CA SER A 137 -1.40 -2.83 -13.00
C SER A 137 0.03 -3.36 -12.84
N ARG A 138 0.31 -4.02 -11.72
CA ARG A 138 1.66 -4.55 -11.44
C ARG A 138 1.87 -5.87 -12.19
N THR A 139 2.20 -5.78 -13.47
CA THR A 139 2.59 -6.94 -14.31
C THR A 139 4.07 -6.85 -14.71
N ASP A 140 4.66 -7.93 -15.21
CA ASP A 140 6.05 -7.91 -15.69
C ASP A 140 6.19 -7.04 -16.95
N LYS A 141 5.20 -7.08 -17.85
CA LYS A 141 5.11 -6.14 -18.99
C LYS A 141 5.06 -4.70 -18.52
N SER A 142 4.26 -4.37 -17.50
CA SER A 142 4.18 -2.98 -17.00
C SER A 142 5.51 -2.44 -16.45
N ARG A 143 6.51 -3.28 -16.16
CA ARG A 143 7.87 -2.83 -15.78
C ARG A 143 8.70 -2.41 -16.99
N THR A 144 8.41 -2.93 -18.19
CA THR A 144 9.13 -2.59 -19.42
C THR A 144 8.73 -1.24 -19.99
N ILE A 145 7.62 -0.65 -19.52
CA ILE A 145 7.15 0.67 -19.98
C ILE A 145 8.23 1.77 -19.87
N PHE A 146 9.13 1.69 -18.89
CA PHE A 146 10.22 2.66 -18.73
C PHE A 146 11.27 2.60 -19.85
N LYS A 147 11.27 1.55 -20.67
CA LYS A 147 12.13 1.39 -21.84
C LYS A 147 11.45 1.88 -23.13
N LEU A 148 10.16 2.23 -23.09
CA LEU A 148 9.41 2.69 -24.26
C LEU A 148 9.93 4.06 -24.71
N GLN A 149 10.31 4.17 -25.98
CA GLN A 149 10.87 5.40 -26.58
C GLN A 149 9.96 6.03 -27.62
N TYR A 150 9.01 5.26 -28.16
CA TYR A 150 8.09 5.71 -29.19
C TYR A 150 6.67 5.29 -28.85
N LEU A 151 5.71 6.15 -29.14
CA LEU A 151 4.28 5.85 -29.09
C LEU A 151 3.68 6.32 -30.41
N GLY A 152 3.26 5.38 -31.25
CA GLY A 152 2.96 5.66 -32.65
C GLY A 152 4.16 6.31 -33.35
N ARG A 153 3.95 7.47 -33.97
CA ARG A 153 4.99 8.25 -34.66
C ARG A 153 5.68 9.29 -33.77
N LEU A 154 5.32 9.37 -32.48
CA LEU A 154 5.86 10.33 -31.55
C LEU A 154 7.04 9.74 -30.78
N ARG A 155 8.14 10.51 -30.70
CA ARG A 155 9.26 10.20 -29.80
C ARG A 155 8.91 10.66 -28.40
N ILE A 156 8.96 9.75 -27.44
CA ILE A 156 8.56 9.98 -26.05
C ILE A 156 9.66 9.63 -25.06
N ARG A 157 9.50 10.11 -23.83
CA ARG A 157 10.34 9.72 -22.68
C ARG A 157 9.44 9.34 -21.52
N VAL A 158 9.64 8.13 -21.01
CA VAL A 158 8.88 7.61 -19.87
C VAL A 158 9.71 7.70 -18.60
N GLU A 159 9.17 8.35 -17.58
CA GLU A 159 9.81 8.53 -16.28
C GLU A 159 9.00 7.89 -15.15
N ARG A 160 9.67 7.49 -14.06
CA ARG A 160 8.97 7.08 -12.84
C ARG A 160 8.24 8.27 -12.23
N TYR A 161 6.97 8.10 -11.89
CA TYR A 161 6.23 9.11 -11.15
C TYR A 161 6.83 9.26 -9.75
N LYS A 162 7.25 10.47 -9.41
CA LYS A 162 7.78 10.81 -8.10
C LYS A 162 6.67 11.41 -7.25
N ASN A 163 6.24 10.70 -6.22
CA ASN A 163 5.32 11.24 -5.23
C ASN A 163 5.94 12.45 -4.52
N ARG A 164 5.10 13.35 -4.00
CA ARG A 164 5.56 14.42 -3.11
C ARG A 164 6.34 13.83 -1.94
N ARG A 165 7.48 14.45 -1.63
CA ARG A 165 8.32 14.07 -0.49
C ARG A 165 7.58 14.39 0.82
N GLY A 166 7.61 13.44 1.74
CA GLY A 166 7.05 13.59 3.08
C GLY A 166 6.16 12.41 3.50
N PRO A 167 5.74 12.40 4.78
CA PRO A 167 4.78 11.43 5.27
C PRO A 167 3.44 11.56 4.53
N THR A 168 2.80 10.44 4.23
CA THR A 168 1.41 10.46 3.76
C THR A 168 0.51 10.91 4.90
N GLN A 169 -0.34 11.91 4.68
CA GLN A 169 -1.35 12.33 5.65
C GLN A 169 -2.71 11.76 5.26
N CYS A 170 -3.40 11.19 6.22
CA CYS A 170 -4.72 10.63 6.03
C CYS A 170 -5.79 11.72 6.07
N PHE A 171 -6.50 11.96 4.97
CA PHE A 171 -7.56 12.97 4.94
C PHE A 171 -8.81 12.60 5.76
N ARG A 172 -8.91 11.37 6.27
CA ARG A 172 -9.99 10.95 7.18
C ARG A 172 -9.68 11.36 8.61
N CYS A 173 -8.59 10.90 9.21
CA CYS A 173 -8.27 11.15 10.63
C CYS A 173 -7.17 12.21 10.87
N GLN A 174 -6.57 12.76 9.82
CA GLN A 174 -5.46 13.74 9.84
C GLN A 174 -4.10 13.26 10.38
N PHE A 175 -4.01 12.01 10.84
CA PHE A 175 -2.75 11.38 11.21
C PHE A 175 -1.90 11.01 9.99
N PHE A 176 -0.68 10.56 10.26
CA PHE A 176 0.33 10.29 9.24
C PHE A 176 0.53 8.80 8.97
N HIS A 177 1.26 8.51 7.88
CA HIS A 177 1.75 7.19 7.44
C HIS A 177 0.72 6.21 6.87
N HIS A 178 -0.53 6.62 6.66
CA HIS A 178 -1.53 5.80 5.98
C HIS A 178 -2.46 6.63 5.10
N ALA A 179 -3.14 5.97 4.17
CA ALA A 179 -4.08 6.60 3.26
C ALA A 179 -5.52 6.49 3.78
N GLN A 180 -6.37 7.47 3.45
CA GLN A 180 -7.79 7.49 3.82
C GLN A 180 -8.54 6.21 3.45
N ALA A 181 -8.23 5.60 2.30
CA ALA A 181 -8.88 4.37 1.84
C ALA A 181 -8.71 3.18 2.80
N GLN A 182 -7.71 3.23 3.68
CA GLN A 182 -7.39 2.17 4.63
C GLN A 182 -7.67 2.57 6.08
N CYS A 183 -8.17 3.78 6.29
CA CYS A 183 -8.45 4.33 7.61
C CYS A 183 -9.87 3.96 8.04
N ARG A 184 -9.99 3.35 9.22
CA ARG A 184 -11.26 3.00 9.87
C ARG A 184 -11.65 3.98 10.97
N VAL A 185 -10.69 4.76 11.48
CA VAL A 185 -10.90 5.82 12.49
C VAL A 185 -11.99 6.81 12.08
N PRO A 186 -12.83 7.29 13.03
CA PRO A 186 -13.75 8.40 12.79
C PRO A 186 -13.06 9.61 12.14
N PRO A 187 -13.78 10.36 11.28
CA PRO A 187 -13.18 11.48 10.58
C PRO A 187 -12.87 12.64 11.54
N ARG A 188 -11.72 13.29 11.32
CA ARG A 188 -11.28 14.51 11.98
C ARG A 188 -11.09 15.60 10.93
N CYS A 189 -11.59 16.80 11.22
CA CYS A 189 -11.46 17.92 10.32
C CYS A 189 -10.05 18.53 10.38
N VAL A 190 -9.49 18.92 9.23
CA VAL A 190 -8.18 19.64 9.15
C VAL A 190 -8.19 20.96 9.93
N LYS A 191 -9.35 21.61 10.05
CA LYS A 191 -9.53 22.93 10.68
C LYS A 191 -10.04 22.88 12.13
N TYR A 192 -10.78 21.85 12.52
CA TYR A 192 -11.32 21.71 13.89
C TYR A 192 -10.64 20.62 14.72
N GLY A 193 -9.92 19.71 14.09
CA GLY A 193 -9.34 18.55 14.78
C GLY A 193 -10.34 17.42 15.09
N GLN A 194 -11.64 17.61 14.87
CA GLN A 194 -12.69 16.68 15.29
C GLN A 194 -13.93 16.65 14.38
N GLY A 195 -14.83 15.69 14.65
CA GLY A 195 -16.28 15.73 14.39
C GLY A 195 -16.80 15.57 12.96
N HIS A 196 -15.98 15.75 11.91
CA HIS A 196 -16.46 15.60 10.52
C HIS A 196 -15.32 15.47 9.48
N LYS A 197 -15.70 15.14 8.24
CA LYS A 197 -14.79 15.16 7.08
C LYS A 197 -14.48 16.61 6.69
N SER A 198 -13.22 16.93 6.41
CA SER A 198 -12.80 18.30 6.04
C SER A 198 -13.54 18.93 4.85
N ARG A 199 -14.14 18.13 3.97
CA ARG A 199 -14.98 18.61 2.86
C ARG A 199 -16.33 19.18 3.30
N ALA A 200 -16.86 18.71 4.44
CA ALA A 200 -18.10 19.19 5.04
C ALA A 200 -17.84 20.29 6.09
N CYS A 201 -16.61 20.84 6.13
CA CYS A 201 -16.26 21.86 7.09
C CYS A 201 -16.80 23.22 6.66
N THR A 202 -17.61 23.84 7.50
CA THR A 202 -18.20 25.17 7.30
C THR A 202 -17.31 26.30 7.81
N LYS A 203 -16.19 25.99 8.48
CA LYS A 203 -15.30 27.01 9.06
C LYS A 203 -14.76 27.95 7.99
N PRO A 204 -14.93 29.26 8.11
CA PRO A 204 -14.36 30.21 7.15
C PRO A 204 -12.82 30.17 7.20
N PRO A 205 -12.13 30.62 6.13
CA PRO A 205 -10.66 30.70 6.12
C PRO A 205 -10.06 31.70 7.12
N THR A 206 -10.86 32.67 7.58
CA THR A 206 -10.46 33.75 8.50
C THR A 206 -10.35 33.29 9.95
N GLU A 207 -11.05 32.23 10.34
CA GLU A 207 -11.02 31.72 11.70
C GLU A 207 -9.80 30.83 11.98
N PRO A 208 -9.26 30.87 13.21
CA PRO A 208 -8.13 30.04 13.59
C PRO A 208 -8.50 28.55 13.51
N ALA A 209 -7.61 27.77 12.90
CA ALA A 209 -7.71 26.32 12.85
C ALA A 209 -7.11 25.69 14.12
N ILE A 210 -7.69 24.58 14.56
CA ILE A 210 -7.18 23.74 15.66
C ILE A 210 -6.59 22.46 15.05
N CYS A 211 -5.34 22.17 15.41
CA CYS A 211 -4.60 21.04 14.88
C CYS A 211 -5.08 19.71 15.50
N ALA A 212 -5.52 18.77 14.66
CA ALA A 212 -5.93 17.43 15.07
C ALA A 212 -4.86 16.60 15.81
N ASN A 213 -3.58 16.98 15.64
CA ASN A 213 -2.44 16.22 16.15
C ASN A 213 -1.85 16.80 17.44
N CYS A 214 -1.94 18.12 17.65
CA CYS A 214 -1.30 18.80 18.78
C CYS A 214 -2.19 19.82 19.50
N GLY A 215 -3.43 20.05 19.04
CA GLY A 215 -4.39 20.97 19.65
C GLY A 215 -4.08 22.47 19.50
N GLN A 216 -2.98 22.84 18.84
CA GLN A 216 -2.55 24.24 18.71
C GLN A 216 -3.21 24.95 17.51
N ASN A 217 -3.10 26.29 17.48
CA ASN A 217 -3.72 27.18 16.48
C ASN A 217 -3.04 27.10 15.10
N HIS A 218 -3.18 25.97 14.42
CA HIS A 218 -2.82 25.78 13.03
C HIS A 218 -3.58 24.59 12.43
N THR A 219 -3.57 24.47 11.10
CA THR A 219 -4.15 23.30 10.43
C THR A 219 -3.34 22.04 10.65
N ALA A 220 -3.98 20.87 10.70
CA ALA A 220 -3.27 19.60 10.87
C ALA A 220 -2.21 19.29 9.78
N SER A 221 -2.26 19.98 8.63
CA SER A 221 -1.28 19.86 7.54
C SER A 221 -0.08 20.82 7.66
N PHE A 222 -0.04 21.66 8.70
CA PHE A 222 1.05 22.62 8.90
C PHE A 222 2.38 21.90 9.18
N ARG A 223 3.40 22.19 8.35
CA ARG A 223 4.71 21.51 8.44
C ARG A 223 5.56 21.94 9.63
N GLY A 224 5.24 23.07 10.26
CA GLY A 224 5.89 23.54 11.49
C GLY A 224 5.28 22.93 12.77
N CYS A 225 4.25 22.08 12.66
CA CYS A 225 3.67 21.41 13.82
C CYS A 225 4.72 20.52 14.50
N PRO A 226 4.84 20.55 15.85
CA PRO A 226 5.81 19.71 16.57
C PRO A 226 5.54 18.21 16.39
N TYR A 227 4.30 17.83 16.09
CA TYR A 227 3.90 16.44 15.80
C TYR A 227 3.97 16.09 14.31
N PHE A 228 4.42 17.00 13.45
CA PHE A 228 4.63 16.69 12.03
C PHE A 228 5.83 15.73 11.89
N PRO A 229 5.70 14.59 11.20
CA PRO A 229 6.79 13.65 11.07
C PRO A 229 7.94 14.27 10.28
N LYS A 230 9.09 14.38 10.95
CA LYS A 230 10.34 14.81 10.31
C LYS A 230 10.82 13.71 9.36
N SER A 231 11.18 14.09 8.13
CA SER A 231 11.78 13.14 7.20
C SER A 231 13.14 12.69 7.74
N LYS A 232 13.29 11.39 8.02
CA LYS A 232 14.63 10.82 8.28
C LYS A 232 15.48 10.97 7.03
N SER A 233 16.75 11.33 7.21
CA SER A 233 17.70 11.42 6.11
C SER A 233 17.94 10.02 5.51
N SER A 234 18.42 9.96 4.27
CA SER A 234 18.82 8.69 3.65
C SER A 234 19.92 7.98 4.45
N ALA A 235 20.77 8.73 5.17
CA ALA A 235 21.80 8.20 6.06
C ALA A 235 21.20 7.48 7.28
N ASP A 236 20.17 8.06 7.90
CA ASP A 236 19.48 7.45 9.06
C ASP A 236 18.81 6.11 8.72
N ASN A 237 18.27 6.00 7.49
CA ASN A 237 17.67 4.76 7.02
C ASN A 237 18.72 3.68 6.70
N ARG A 238 19.90 4.06 6.17
CA ARG A 238 21.02 3.14 5.92
C ARG A 238 21.53 2.54 7.22
N LEU A 239 21.75 3.37 8.24
CA LEU A 239 22.17 2.94 9.58
C LEU A 239 21.15 2.03 10.26
N TYR A 240 19.87 2.14 9.93
CA TYR A 240 18.83 1.24 10.43
C TYR A 240 18.88 -0.12 9.72
N SER A 241 18.97 -0.16 8.39
CA SER A 241 19.06 -1.43 7.65
C SER A 241 20.33 -2.21 8.00
N GLU A 242 21.44 -1.52 8.14
CA GLU A 242 22.75 -2.11 8.47
C GLU A 242 22.75 -2.71 9.88
N ARG A 243 22.08 -2.06 10.84
CA ARG A 243 21.86 -2.60 12.20
C ARG A 243 20.89 -3.77 12.28
N VAL A 244 19.94 -3.89 11.36
CA VAL A 244 19.03 -5.04 11.31
C VAL A 244 19.76 -6.26 10.73
N ILE A 245 20.57 -6.08 9.69
CA ILE A 245 21.34 -7.15 9.05
C ILE A 245 22.43 -7.68 9.98
N THR A 246 23.16 -6.81 10.70
CA THR A 246 24.22 -7.24 11.62
C THR A 246 23.70 -7.96 12.87
N LYS A 247 22.47 -7.65 13.30
CA LYS A 247 21.82 -8.37 14.42
C LYS A 247 21.25 -9.73 14.04
N SER A 248 20.83 -9.92 12.79
CA SER A 248 20.42 -11.25 12.30
C SER A 248 21.61 -12.17 11.97
N ALA A 249 22.83 -11.62 11.91
CA ALA A 249 24.05 -12.34 11.55
C ALA A 249 24.92 -12.76 12.76
N GLN A 250 24.45 -12.58 14.00
CA GLN A 250 25.15 -13.09 15.17
C GLN A 250 24.72 -14.55 15.41
N PRO A 251 25.63 -15.55 15.33
CA PRO A 251 25.33 -16.88 15.85
C PRO A 251 25.15 -16.75 17.37
N SER A 252 23.96 -17.05 17.87
CA SER A 252 23.69 -17.04 19.31
C SER A 252 24.54 -18.12 19.99
N ALA A 253 25.56 -17.68 20.74
CA ALA A 253 26.30 -18.54 21.65
C ALA A 253 25.47 -18.81 22.93
N GLY A 254 25.23 -20.10 23.21
CA GLY A 254 24.72 -20.66 24.48
C GLY A 254 23.19 -20.66 24.62
N LEU A 255 22.50 -21.76 24.94
CA LEU A 255 22.89 -22.96 25.69
C LEU A 255 22.57 -24.24 24.92
N ARG A 256 23.54 -25.17 24.82
CA ARG A 256 23.26 -26.57 24.48
C ARG A 256 23.30 -27.37 25.78
N SER A 257 22.15 -27.91 26.20
CA SER A 257 22.17 -28.98 27.19
C SER A 257 22.80 -30.23 26.53
N PRO A 258 23.56 -31.05 27.28
CA PRO A 258 24.21 -32.26 26.76
C PRO A 258 23.19 -33.26 26.16
N GLU A 259 21.95 -33.22 26.63
CA GLU A 259 20.83 -34.01 26.12
C GLU A 259 20.49 -33.69 24.65
N ILE A 260 20.62 -32.44 24.20
CA ILE A 260 20.30 -32.05 22.82
C ILE A 260 21.38 -32.53 21.85
N SER A 261 22.66 -32.53 22.25
CA SER A 261 23.74 -33.09 21.41
C SER A 261 23.56 -34.60 21.20
N GLU A 262 23.23 -35.33 22.27
CA GLU A 262 23.03 -36.77 22.19
C GLU A 262 21.80 -37.14 21.35
N LEU A 263 20.72 -36.37 21.45
CA LEU A 263 19.54 -36.54 20.59
C LEU A 263 19.84 -36.22 19.12
N THR A 264 20.68 -35.22 18.83
CA THR A 264 21.05 -34.91 17.44
C THR A 264 21.94 -35.98 16.82
N GLU A 265 22.82 -36.61 17.58
CA GLU A 265 23.63 -37.74 17.10
C GLU A 265 22.75 -38.95 16.81
N LYS A 266 21.84 -39.32 17.73
CA LYS A 266 20.88 -40.41 17.50
C LYS A 266 19.99 -40.18 16.28
N ILE A 267 19.58 -38.94 16.02
CA ILE A 267 18.80 -38.59 14.81
C ILE A 267 19.63 -38.74 13.54
N ASN A 268 20.92 -38.40 13.58
CA ASN A 268 21.79 -38.52 12.42
C ASN A 268 22.14 -39.98 12.13
N GLU A 269 22.36 -40.80 13.16
CA GLU A 269 22.51 -42.25 13.03
C GLU A 269 21.24 -42.92 12.48
N ALA A 270 20.06 -42.51 12.95
CA ALA A 270 18.80 -43.03 12.40
C ALA A 270 18.63 -42.68 10.90
N LYS A 271 19.09 -41.49 10.48
CA LYS A 271 19.06 -41.10 9.06
C LYS A 271 20.04 -41.90 8.22
N THR A 272 21.25 -42.16 8.70
CA THR A 272 22.22 -42.96 7.94
C THR A 272 21.70 -44.39 7.75
N LEU A 273 21.13 -45.00 8.80
CA LEU A 273 20.51 -46.32 8.71
C LEU A 273 19.33 -46.37 7.74
N LEU A 274 18.45 -45.35 7.76
CA LEU A 274 17.36 -45.24 6.81
C LEU A 274 17.87 -45.15 5.37
N THR A 275 18.95 -44.39 5.14
CA THR A 275 19.55 -44.22 3.82
C THR A 275 20.14 -45.53 3.30
N THR A 276 20.83 -46.28 4.17
CA THR A 276 21.38 -47.61 3.83
C THR A 276 20.32 -48.64 3.51
N LEU A 277 19.12 -48.55 4.11
CA LEU A 277 18.00 -49.46 3.82
C LEU A 277 17.22 -49.05 2.57
N THR A 278 17.19 -47.75 2.22
CA THR A 278 16.51 -47.29 1.00
C THR A 278 17.23 -47.66 -0.29
N ALA A 279 18.57 -47.73 -0.28
CA ALA A 279 19.37 -48.09 -1.45
C ALA A 279 19.08 -49.51 -2.03
N PRO A 280 18.99 -50.59 -1.23
CA PRO A 280 18.62 -51.90 -1.75
C PRO A 280 17.14 -51.99 -2.16
N ILE A 281 16.24 -51.24 -1.51
CA ILE A 281 14.82 -51.22 -1.87
C ILE A 281 14.59 -50.60 -3.25
N SER A 282 15.37 -49.57 -3.64
CA SER A 282 15.32 -49.04 -5.02
C SER A 282 15.77 -50.07 -6.05
N ILE A 283 16.84 -50.83 -5.78
CA ILE A 283 17.35 -51.86 -6.69
C ILE A 283 16.32 -52.98 -6.88
N LEU A 284 15.67 -53.42 -5.79
CA LEU A 284 14.62 -54.44 -5.86
C LEU A 284 13.39 -53.95 -6.66
N LYS A 285 13.01 -52.68 -6.52
CA LYS A 285 11.92 -52.08 -7.32
C LYS A 285 12.26 -52.01 -8.81
N ASP A 286 13.50 -51.70 -9.15
CA ASP A 286 13.96 -51.63 -10.54
C ASP A 286 14.07 -53.01 -11.18
N THR A 287 14.44 -54.04 -10.41
CA THR A 287 14.40 -55.43 -10.91
C THR A 287 12.97 -55.93 -11.12
N ALA A 288 12.02 -55.57 -10.25
CA ALA A 288 10.62 -55.95 -10.39
C ALA A 288 9.93 -55.30 -11.61
N THR A 289 10.30 -54.06 -11.95
CA THR A 289 9.80 -53.37 -13.15
C THR A 289 10.42 -53.92 -14.45
N GLN A 290 11.65 -54.43 -14.41
CA GLN A 290 12.28 -55.11 -15.55
C GLN A 290 11.68 -56.50 -15.80
N ILE A 291 11.32 -57.25 -14.76
CA ILE A 291 10.67 -58.57 -14.90
C ILE A 291 9.26 -58.43 -15.49
N THR A 292 8.52 -57.38 -15.11
CA THR A 292 7.16 -57.13 -15.64
C THR A 292 7.14 -56.64 -17.09
N SER A 293 8.18 -55.94 -17.55
CA SER A 293 8.30 -55.54 -18.97
C SER A 293 8.76 -56.68 -19.89
N ALA A 294 9.53 -57.65 -19.39
CA ALA A 294 9.94 -58.84 -20.14
C ALA A 294 8.79 -59.83 -20.39
N SER A 295 7.78 -59.90 -19.50
CA SER A 295 6.62 -60.79 -19.66
C SER A 295 5.55 -60.28 -20.64
N ALA A 296 5.69 -59.06 -21.18
CA ALA A 296 4.68 -58.44 -22.06
C ALA A 296 4.93 -58.67 -23.57
N ALA A 297 6.01 -59.36 -23.96
CA ALA A 297 6.27 -59.70 -25.35
C ALA A 297 5.43 -60.91 -25.79
N LYS A 298 4.34 -60.66 -26.54
CA LYS A 298 3.52 -61.70 -27.20
C LYS A 298 4.34 -62.45 -28.25
N PRO A 299 4.16 -63.78 -28.42
CA PRO A 299 4.81 -64.52 -29.50
C PRO A 299 4.19 -64.14 -30.85
N VAL A 300 5.06 -63.82 -31.82
CA VAL A 300 4.71 -63.62 -33.23
C VAL A 300 4.46 -65.00 -33.85
N MET A 301 3.26 -65.24 -34.39
CA MET A 301 2.93 -66.44 -35.16
C MET A 301 3.49 -66.31 -36.60
N PRO A 302 4.04 -67.38 -37.19
CA PRO A 302 4.53 -67.35 -38.56
C PRO A 302 3.40 -67.49 -39.58
N SER A 303 3.52 -66.73 -40.66
CA SER A 303 2.66 -66.69 -41.84
C SER A 303 2.67 -68.01 -42.61
N THR A 304 1.49 -68.60 -42.86
CA THR A 304 1.31 -69.69 -43.83
C THR A 304 1.12 -69.12 -45.24
N LEU A 305 2.01 -69.53 -46.15
CA LEU A 305 1.82 -69.49 -47.60
C LEU A 305 0.61 -70.36 -47.99
N ASN A 306 -0.27 -69.83 -48.84
CA ASN A 306 -1.15 -70.67 -49.67
C ASN A 306 -0.60 -70.68 -51.10
N HIS A 307 -0.28 -71.87 -51.57
CA HIS A 307 -0.23 -72.23 -52.98
C HIS A 307 -1.54 -72.95 -53.34
N GLU A 308 -1.98 -72.68 -54.58
CA GLU A 308 -3.11 -73.25 -55.34
C GLU A 308 -4.50 -72.67 -55.08
#